data_AF-A0A483CV85-F1
#
_entry.id   AF-A0A483CV85-F1
#
_cell.length_a   1.000
_cell.length_b   1.000
_cell.length_c   1.000
_cell.angle_alpha   90.00
_cell.angle_beta   90.00
_cell.angle_gamma   90.00
#
_symmetry.space_group_name_H-M   'P 1'
#
loop_
_entity.id
_entity.type
_entity.pdbx_description
1 polymer ?
#
loop_
_entity_poly.entity_id
_entity_poly.type
_entity_poly.pdbx_seq_one_letter_code
_entity_poly.pdbx_strand_id
1 'polypeptide(L)'
;MAGLNTRQDEGVSEAIGFIIIFGLVITGIGLITLYGYPMLTQQQSNADVRNMEQTMVVLQNDIKSLCYKNVPYKETALQVSGGSLMAENSSETVQNFTISGNTINKVFSPGMLLYDSDSQDATIALENGGVIRAQSSGSTMLAEPRWYLDDASSTMVINLINLTTSGTIARSGMGSVRMKLAGTETEIDDSGGINVTVTYTPDATANFSKAWENYLTGSLGMNKIAPNTYQITTDNLIVKTYEVQVLSV
;
A
#
# COMPACT_ATOMS: atom_id res chain seq x y z
N MET A 1 10.14 61.41 -64.03
CA MET A 1 8.89 60.79 -63.53
C MET A 1 9.16 59.30 -63.35
N ALA A 2 8.88 58.82 -62.15
CA ALA A 2 8.98 57.47 -61.57
C ALA A 2 9.48 56.27 -62.42
N GLY A 3 10.51 55.60 -61.91
CA GLY A 3 10.83 54.19 -62.18
C GLY A 3 11.18 53.54 -60.84
N LEU A 4 10.19 52.86 -60.25
CA LEU A 4 10.18 52.40 -58.86
C LEU A 4 11.17 51.26 -58.58
N ASN A 5 11.72 51.31 -57.38
CA ASN A 5 12.75 50.47 -56.81
C ASN A 5 12.18 49.15 -56.24
N THR A 6 11.50 48.33 -57.05
CA THR A 6 10.63 47.23 -56.55
C THR A 6 11.33 45.89 -56.27
N ARG A 7 12.62 45.71 -56.59
CA ARG A 7 13.31 44.42 -56.39
C ARG A 7 13.89 44.22 -54.98
N GLN A 8 13.99 45.28 -54.17
CA GLN A 8 14.49 45.19 -52.79
C GLN A 8 13.38 44.82 -51.78
N ASP A 9 12.12 45.13 -52.05
CA ASP A 9 11.00 44.83 -51.13
C ASP A 9 10.54 43.36 -51.15
N GLU A 10 10.72 42.64 -52.27
CA GLU A 10 10.33 41.22 -52.39
C GLU A 10 11.21 40.30 -51.54
N GLY A 11 12.54 40.47 -51.56
CA GLY A 11 13.47 39.68 -50.74
C GLY A 11 13.33 39.94 -49.24
N VAL A 12 12.89 41.14 -48.86
CA VAL A 12 12.60 41.49 -47.46
C VAL A 12 11.29 40.85 -46.98
N SER A 13 10.25 40.78 -47.83
CA SER A 13 9.00 40.07 -47.48
C SER A 13 9.19 38.56 -47.30
N GLU A 14 10.03 37.93 -48.12
CA GLU A 14 10.35 36.50 -47.97
C GLU A 14 11.07 36.21 -46.65
N ALA A 15 12.06 37.04 -46.28
CA ALA A 15 12.77 36.92 -45.01
C ALA A 15 11.85 37.15 -43.79
N ILE A 16 10.96 38.14 -43.85
CA ILE A 16 9.98 38.41 -42.79
C ILE A 16 9.00 37.23 -42.63
N GLY A 17 8.49 36.69 -43.74
CA GLY A 17 7.61 35.52 -43.72
C GLY A 17 8.27 34.31 -43.07
N PHE A 18 9.54 34.04 -43.39
CA PHE A 18 10.32 32.98 -42.76
C PHE A 18 10.46 33.19 -41.25
N ILE A 19 10.82 34.39 -40.79
CA ILE A 19 10.98 34.70 -39.36
C ILE A 19 9.65 34.52 -38.61
N ILE A 20 8.52 34.93 -39.20
CA ILE A 20 7.20 34.77 -38.58
C ILE A 20 6.82 33.29 -38.45
N ILE A 21 6.99 32.49 -39.51
CA ILE A 21 6.70 31.05 -39.48
C ILE A 21 7.61 30.36 -38.46
N PHE A 22 8.91 30.69 -38.46
CA PHE A 22 9.87 30.14 -37.51
C PHE A 22 9.51 30.50 -36.07
N GLY A 23 9.11 31.74 -35.81
CA GLY A 23 8.62 32.18 -34.51
C GLY A 23 7.35 31.45 -34.07
N LEU A 24 6.42 31.20 -34.99
CA LEU A 24 5.20 30.44 -34.72
C LEU A 24 5.51 28.98 -34.37
N VAL A 25 6.41 28.34 -35.13
CA VAL A 25 6.85 26.96 -34.85
C VAL A 25 7.52 26.85 -33.48
N ILE A 26 8.47 27.75 -33.16
CA ILE A 26 9.13 27.77 -31.86
C ILE A 26 8.12 27.99 -30.74
N THR A 27 7.21 28.95 -30.91
CA THR A 27 6.15 29.22 -29.92
C THR A 27 5.25 27.99 -29.72
N GLY A 28 4.88 27.31 -30.80
CA GLY A 28 4.09 26.08 -30.74
C GLY A 28 4.80 24.96 -29.96
N ILE A 29 6.08 24.70 -30.27
CA ILE A 29 6.89 23.71 -29.55
C ILE A 29 7.04 24.11 -28.07
N GLY A 30 7.25 25.39 -27.79
CA GLY A 30 7.35 25.93 -26.44
C GLY A 30 6.08 25.68 -25.62
N LEU A 31 4.91 25.99 -26.19
CA LEU A 31 3.61 25.75 -25.54
C LEU A 31 3.36 24.25 -25.32
N ILE A 32 3.61 23.41 -26.34
CA ILE A 32 3.43 21.95 -26.21
C ILE A 32 4.34 21.38 -25.12
N THR A 33 5.60 21.81 -25.05
CA THR A 33 6.53 21.32 -24.04
C THR A 33 6.13 21.77 -22.64
N LEU A 34 5.74 23.04 -22.49
CA LEU A 34 5.35 23.62 -21.20
C LEU A 34 4.12 22.94 -20.59
N TYR A 35 3.13 22.57 -21.40
CA TYR A 35 1.90 21.91 -20.92
C TYR A 35 1.94 20.38 -21.00
N GLY A 36 2.63 19.83 -22.00
CA GLY A 36 2.72 18.39 -22.23
C GLY A 36 3.62 17.68 -21.21
N TYR A 37 4.73 18.29 -20.83
CA TYR A 37 5.66 17.67 -19.89
C TYR A 37 5.05 17.45 -18.49
N PRO A 38 4.40 18.43 -17.84
CA PRO A 38 3.77 18.22 -16.53
C PRO A 38 2.66 17.16 -16.56
N MET A 39 1.91 17.08 -17.67
CA MET A 39 0.87 16.06 -17.84
C MET A 39 1.48 14.67 -17.91
N LEU A 40 2.58 14.48 -18.66
CA LEU A 40 3.28 13.20 -18.75
C LEU A 40 3.87 12.78 -17.40
N THR A 41 4.51 13.69 -16.68
CA THR A 41 5.10 13.40 -15.37
C THR A 41 4.03 12.98 -14.35
N GLN A 42 2.85 13.61 -14.38
CA GLN A 42 1.74 13.22 -13.52
C GLN A 42 1.21 11.82 -13.88
N GLN A 43 1.09 11.51 -15.18
CA GLN A 43 0.64 10.19 -15.61
C GLN A 43 1.65 9.09 -15.23
N GLN A 44 2.94 9.38 -15.34
CA GLN A 44 4.00 8.48 -14.90
C GLN A 44 3.92 8.20 -13.39
N SER A 45 3.87 9.25 -12.56
CA SER A 45 3.71 9.10 -11.11
C SER A 45 2.47 8.28 -10.72
N ASN A 46 1.34 8.54 -11.38
CA ASN A 46 0.10 7.76 -11.17
C ASN A 46 0.27 6.28 -11.56
N ALA A 47 1.03 6.00 -12.62
CA ALA A 47 1.34 4.63 -13.03
C ALA A 47 2.26 3.95 -12.03
N ASP A 48 3.27 4.65 -11.50
CA ASP A 48 4.20 4.12 -10.50
C ASP A 48 3.48 3.69 -9.23
N VAL A 49 2.58 4.54 -8.69
CA VAL A 49 1.76 4.18 -7.53
C VAL A 49 0.89 2.96 -7.81
N ARG A 50 0.18 2.90 -8.95
CA ARG A 50 -0.64 1.72 -9.32
C ARG A 50 0.18 0.45 -9.47
N ASN A 51 1.39 0.53 -10.01
CA ASN A 51 2.31 -0.61 -10.10
C ASN A 51 2.70 -1.11 -8.70
N MET A 52 2.93 -0.21 -7.76
CA MET A 52 3.22 -0.56 -6.38
C MET A 52 2.01 -1.14 -5.64
N GLU A 53 0.79 -0.67 -5.92
CA GLU A 53 -0.45 -1.27 -5.40
C GLU A 53 -0.55 -2.75 -5.81
N GLN A 54 -0.32 -3.04 -7.10
CA GLN A 54 -0.33 -4.41 -7.61
C GLN A 54 0.82 -5.25 -7.03
N THR A 55 2.01 -4.69 -6.91
CA THR A 55 3.18 -5.36 -6.34
C THR A 55 2.92 -5.77 -4.89
N MET A 56 2.32 -4.90 -4.08
CA MET A 56 1.97 -5.22 -2.70
C MET A 56 0.93 -6.33 -2.60
N VAL A 57 -0.04 -6.41 -3.52
CA VAL A 57 -0.98 -7.53 -3.61
C VAL A 57 -0.28 -8.84 -3.99
N VAL A 58 0.74 -8.80 -4.84
CA VAL A 58 1.58 -9.99 -5.14
C VAL A 58 2.34 -10.43 -3.88
N LEU A 59 2.98 -9.50 -3.16
CA LEU A 59 3.68 -9.80 -1.92
C LEU A 59 2.74 -10.37 -0.84
N GLN A 60 1.50 -9.86 -0.76
CA GLN A 60 0.47 -10.43 0.10
C GLN A 60 0.18 -11.89 -0.27
N ASN A 61 0.10 -12.23 -1.55
CA ASN A 61 -0.10 -13.61 -2.00
C ASN A 61 1.09 -14.53 -1.69
N ASP A 62 2.31 -13.99 -1.68
CA ASP A 62 3.49 -14.71 -1.21
C ASP A 62 3.41 -14.99 0.28
N ILE A 63 3.08 -14.00 1.10
CA ILE A 63 2.82 -14.18 2.53
C ILE A 63 1.72 -15.24 2.75
N LYS A 64 0.60 -15.16 2.01
CA LYS A 64 -0.47 -16.16 2.07
C LYS A 64 0.04 -17.56 1.73
N SER A 65 0.99 -17.68 0.80
CA SER A 65 1.60 -18.95 0.43
C SER A 65 2.52 -19.47 1.53
N LEU A 66 3.29 -18.59 2.18
CA LEU A 66 4.13 -18.94 3.33
C LEU A 66 3.27 -19.45 4.50
N CYS A 67 2.24 -18.69 4.88
CA CYS A 67 1.44 -18.98 6.07
C CYS A 67 0.45 -20.14 5.88
N TYR A 68 -0.11 -20.32 4.67
CA TYR A 68 -1.26 -21.21 4.46
C TYR A 68 -1.02 -22.37 3.48
N LYS A 69 0.13 -22.42 2.79
CA LYS A 69 0.40 -23.43 1.75
C LYS A 69 1.68 -24.22 1.98
N ASN A 70 2.21 -24.24 3.21
CA ASN A 70 3.46 -24.92 3.59
C ASN A 70 4.66 -24.57 2.69
N VAL A 71 4.71 -23.33 2.19
CA VAL A 71 5.87 -22.84 1.44
C VAL A 71 6.86 -22.26 2.44
N PRO A 72 8.10 -22.78 2.55
CA PRO A 72 9.04 -22.29 3.56
C PRO A 72 9.67 -20.95 3.18
N TYR A 73 9.78 -20.65 1.88
CA TYR A 73 10.52 -19.50 1.36
C TYR A 73 9.88 -18.94 0.09
N LYS A 74 9.86 -17.61 -0.04
CA LYS A 74 9.44 -16.88 -1.24
C LYS A 74 10.41 -15.76 -1.56
N GLU A 75 10.62 -15.54 -2.85
CA GLU A 75 11.38 -14.43 -3.39
C GLU A 75 10.65 -13.87 -4.58
N THR A 76 10.43 -12.55 -4.56
CA THR A 76 9.71 -11.85 -5.60
C THR A 76 10.53 -10.66 -6.05
N ALA A 77 10.92 -10.68 -7.32
CA ALA A 77 11.57 -9.56 -7.97
C ALA A 77 10.56 -8.43 -8.17
N LEU A 78 10.98 -7.21 -7.91
CA LEU A 78 10.14 -6.03 -8.07
C LEU A 78 10.98 -4.82 -8.46
N GLN A 79 10.31 -3.84 -9.06
CA GLN A 79 10.88 -2.55 -9.40
C GLN A 79 10.14 -1.47 -8.63
N VAL A 80 10.80 -0.88 -7.65
CA VAL A 80 10.28 0.28 -6.92
C VAL A 80 10.58 1.52 -7.75
N SER A 81 9.55 2.13 -8.33
CA SER A 81 9.66 3.39 -9.09
C SER A 81 8.81 4.46 -8.42
N GLY A 82 9.25 5.72 -8.47
CA GLY A 82 8.48 6.86 -7.96
C GLY A 82 8.38 6.98 -6.44
N GLY A 83 9.21 6.25 -5.69
CA GLY A 83 9.20 6.22 -4.23
C GLY A 83 10.20 5.24 -3.62
N SER A 84 10.00 4.91 -2.35
CA SER A 84 10.83 3.97 -1.60
C SER A 84 9.99 2.89 -0.92
N LEU A 85 10.48 1.65 -0.93
CA LEU A 85 9.89 0.51 -0.22
C LEU A 85 10.73 0.21 1.01
N MET A 86 10.12 0.20 2.19
CA MET A 86 10.75 -0.09 3.46
C MET A 86 10.07 -1.26 4.17
N ALA A 87 10.85 -2.03 4.92
CA ALA A 87 10.35 -3.04 5.85
C ALA A 87 10.54 -2.57 7.28
N GLU A 88 9.43 -2.40 8.00
CA GLU A 88 9.41 -2.04 9.40
C GLU A 88 9.24 -3.30 10.26
N ASN A 89 10.09 -3.44 11.27
CA ASN A 89 10.00 -4.57 12.18
C ASN A 89 8.80 -4.41 13.10
N SER A 90 8.07 -5.49 13.37
CA SER A 90 7.04 -5.53 14.42
C SER A 90 7.44 -4.96 15.78
N SER A 91 8.73 -5.06 16.16
CA SER A 91 9.21 -4.48 17.43
C SER A 91 9.33 -2.95 17.40
N GLU A 92 9.34 -2.35 16.21
CA GLU A 92 9.51 -0.91 15.99
C GLU A 92 8.21 -0.24 15.54
N THR A 93 7.22 -1.00 15.08
CA THR A 93 5.91 -0.47 14.68
C THR A 93 5.10 -0.01 15.89
N VAL A 94 4.59 1.23 15.81
CA VAL A 94 3.70 1.82 16.82
C VAL A 94 2.30 1.22 16.74
N GLN A 95 1.85 0.91 15.51
CA GLN A 95 0.56 0.29 15.25
C GLN A 95 0.48 -1.08 15.91
N ASN A 96 -0.65 -1.37 16.55
CA ASN A 96 -0.88 -2.66 17.17
C ASN A 96 -2.37 -3.03 17.21
N PHE A 97 -2.63 -4.31 17.40
CA PHE A 97 -3.93 -4.89 17.63
C PHE A 97 -3.99 -5.42 19.07
N THR A 98 -5.04 -5.09 19.80
CA THR A 98 -5.40 -5.76 21.04
C THR A 98 -6.60 -6.66 20.77
N ILE A 99 -6.44 -7.96 20.96
CA ILE A 99 -7.46 -8.98 20.73
C ILE A 99 -7.77 -9.65 22.06
N SER A 100 -9.03 -9.61 22.44
CA SER A 100 -9.50 -10.16 23.71
C SER A 100 -10.69 -11.08 23.50
N GLY A 101 -10.59 -12.29 24.04
CA GLY A 101 -11.68 -13.24 24.25
C GLY A 101 -11.91 -13.44 25.76
N ASN A 102 -12.42 -14.61 26.14
CA ASN A 102 -12.60 -14.98 27.55
C ASN A 102 -11.29 -15.47 28.16
N THR A 103 -10.52 -16.26 27.41
CA THR A 103 -9.24 -16.84 27.86
C THR A 103 -8.03 -16.29 27.10
N ILE A 104 -8.24 -15.68 25.93
CA ILE A 104 -7.19 -15.02 25.13
C ILE A 104 -7.17 -13.52 25.42
N ASN A 105 -5.99 -12.97 25.69
CA ASN A 105 -5.76 -11.53 25.67
C ASN A 105 -4.37 -11.24 25.09
N LYS A 106 -4.33 -10.80 23.83
CA LYS A 106 -3.11 -10.65 23.05
C LYS A 106 -2.96 -9.21 22.55
N VAL A 107 -1.81 -8.60 22.85
CA VAL A 107 -1.34 -7.39 22.17
C VAL A 107 -0.38 -7.81 21.08
N PHE A 108 -0.62 -7.33 19.87
CA PHE A 108 0.05 -7.80 18.66
C PHE A 108 0.52 -6.62 17.79
N SER A 109 1.82 -6.52 17.57
CA SER A 109 2.41 -5.59 16.62
C SER A 109 2.71 -6.33 15.31
N PRO A 110 2.16 -5.88 14.16
CA PRO A 110 2.24 -6.63 12.92
C PRO A 110 3.56 -6.49 12.17
N GLY A 111 4.31 -5.39 12.35
CA GLY A 111 5.29 -4.99 11.33
C GLY A 111 4.61 -4.64 10.01
N MET A 112 5.36 -4.12 9.04
CA MET A 112 4.79 -3.84 7.71
C MET A 112 5.85 -3.75 6.62
N LEU A 113 5.43 -3.97 5.37
CA LEU A 113 6.11 -3.41 4.21
C LEU A 113 5.40 -2.11 3.84
N LEU A 114 6.13 -1.00 3.75
CA LEU A 114 5.59 0.32 3.51
C LEU A 114 6.24 0.90 2.25
N TYR A 115 5.43 1.27 1.28
CA TYR A 115 5.86 2.04 0.12
C TYR A 115 5.41 3.49 0.29
N ASP A 116 6.35 4.42 0.22
CA ASP A 116 6.08 5.85 0.27
C ASP A 116 6.46 6.50 -1.06
N SER A 117 5.53 7.29 -1.62
CA SER A 117 5.66 7.90 -2.94
C SER A 117 6.32 9.28 -2.85
N ASP A 118 7.34 9.53 -3.68
CA ASP A 118 8.07 10.81 -3.67
C ASP A 118 7.26 11.96 -4.27
N SER A 119 6.29 11.63 -5.13
CA SER A 119 5.62 12.58 -6.02
C SER A 119 4.13 12.72 -5.78
N GLN A 120 3.56 11.87 -4.92
CA GLN A 120 2.15 11.88 -4.56
C GLN A 120 2.03 11.65 -3.06
N ASP A 121 1.00 12.26 -2.47
CA ASP A 121 0.54 11.95 -1.11
C ASP A 121 -0.21 10.60 -1.11
N ALA A 122 0.56 9.52 -1.28
CA ALA A 122 0.06 8.16 -1.33
C ALA A 122 1.09 7.20 -0.74
N THR A 123 0.65 6.51 0.32
CA THR A 123 1.43 5.47 1.00
C THR A 123 0.71 4.14 0.85
N ILE A 124 1.44 3.06 0.54
CA ILE A 124 0.87 1.71 0.40
C ILE A 124 1.54 0.82 1.44
N ALA A 125 0.74 0.23 2.32
CA ALA A 125 1.22 -0.65 3.38
C ALA A 125 0.71 -2.09 3.16
N LEU A 126 1.57 -3.07 3.42
CA LEU A 126 1.18 -4.46 3.64
C LEU A 126 1.37 -4.73 5.13
N GLU A 127 0.27 -4.64 5.89
CA GLU A 127 0.22 -4.77 7.34
C GLU A 127 -0.72 -5.91 7.71
N ASN A 128 -0.27 -6.83 8.58
CA ASN A 128 -1.08 -7.93 9.10
C ASN A 128 -1.85 -8.73 8.02
N GLY A 129 -1.24 -8.87 6.83
CA GLY A 129 -1.83 -9.55 5.69
C GLY A 129 -2.88 -8.75 4.91
N GLY A 130 -3.16 -7.50 5.25
CA GLY A 130 -3.98 -6.55 4.46
C GLY A 130 -3.10 -5.61 3.64
N VAL A 131 -3.49 -5.32 2.39
CA VAL A 131 -2.86 -4.25 1.59
C VAL A 131 -3.71 -3.01 1.70
N ILE A 132 -3.12 -1.93 2.18
CA ILE A 132 -3.79 -0.69 2.52
C ILE A 132 -3.17 0.45 1.72
N ARG A 133 -4.02 1.30 1.14
CA ARG A 133 -3.64 2.55 0.52
C ARG A 133 -4.08 3.69 1.45
N ALA A 134 -3.14 4.50 1.89
CA ALA A 134 -3.36 5.67 2.72
C ALA A 134 -2.98 6.95 1.98
N GLN A 135 -3.74 8.00 2.24
CA GLN A 135 -3.57 9.36 1.72
C GLN A 135 -4.01 10.35 2.82
N SER A 136 -3.72 11.65 2.69
CA SER A 136 -4.19 12.66 3.65
C SER A 136 -5.70 12.62 3.95
N SER A 137 -6.52 12.20 2.98
CA SER A 137 -7.98 12.14 3.12
C SER A 137 -8.51 10.89 3.85
N GLY A 138 -7.67 9.86 4.04
CA GLY A 138 -8.06 8.61 4.70
C GLY A 138 -7.33 7.38 4.15
N SER A 139 -7.80 6.21 4.55
CA SER A 139 -7.22 4.92 4.15
C SER A 139 -8.28 3.96 3.62
N THR A 140 -7.90 3.15 2.64
CA THR A 140 -8.74 2.10 2.04
C THR A 140 -7.95 0.81 1.89
N MET A 141 -8.63 -0.33 2.00
CA MET A 141 -8.03 -1.64 1.83
C MET A 141 -8.14 -2.06 0.36
N LEU A 142 -7.00 -2.35 -0.27
CA LEU A 142 -6.91 -2.84 -1.65
C LEU A 142 -7.04 -4.36 -1.72
N ALA A 143 -6.54 -5.05 -0.70
CA ALA A 143 -6.69 -6.49 -0.58
C ALA A 143 -6.83 -6.88 0.89
N GLU A 144 -7.84 -7.68 1.20
CA GLU A 144 -8.19 -8.02 2.57
C GLU A 144 -7.28 -9.10 3.18
N PRO A 145 -7.02 -9.03 4.50
CA PRO A 145 -6.42 -10.13 5.23
C PRO A 145 -7.39 -11.31 5.30
N ARG A 146 -6.91 -12.46 5.77
CA ARG A 146 -7.71 -13.68 5.81
C ARG A 146 -8.28 -13.92 7.20
N TRP A 147 -9.06 -12.99 7.75
CA TRP A 147 -9.86 -13.31 8.94
C TRP A 147 -11.25 -13.71 8.47
N TYR A 148 -11.91 -14.60 9.20
CA TYR A 148 -13.24 -15.03 8.83
C TYR A 148 -13.99 -15.58 10.04
N LEU A 149 -15.30 -15.41 10.02
CA LEU A 149 -16.22 -16.11 10.88
C LEU A 149 -16.75 -17.33 10.10
N ASP A 150 -16.61 -18.52 10.66
CA ASP A 150 -17.31 -19.70 10.18
C ASP A 150 -18.69 -19.76 10.83
N ASP A 151 -19.73 -19.42 10.05
CA ASP A 151 -21.11 -19.39 10.50
C ASP A 151 -21.62 -20.78 10.92
N ALA A 152 -21.09 -21.86 10.33
CA ALA A 152 -21.56 -23.22 10.61
C ALA A 152 -21.12 -23.70 11.99
N SER A 153 -19.93 -23.31 12.43
CA SER A 153 -19.37 -23.68 13.73
C SER A 153 -19.29 -22.51 14.72
N SER A 154 -19.85 -21.34 14.36
CA SER A 154 -19.78 -20.11 15.16
C SER A 154 -18.34 -19.87 15.65
N THR A 155 -17.38 -19.94 14.72
CA THR A 155 -15.94 -19.89 15.03
C THR A 155 -15.27 -18.72 14.35
N MET A 156 -14.79 -17.77 15.13
CA MET A 156 -13.98 -16.65 14.64
C MET A 156 -12.52 -17.08 14.49
N VAL A 157 -11.98 -16.96 13.28
CA VAL A 157 -10.57 -17.25 12.99
C VAL A 157 -9.84 -15.97 12.64
N ILE A 158 -8.91 -15.58 13.51
CA ILE A 158 -8.05 -14.41 13.35
C ILE A 158 -6.65 -14.88 12.97
N ASN A 159 -6.22 -14.55 11.75
CA ASN A 159 -4.87 -14.84 11.28
C ASN A 159 -4.00 -13.60 11.40
N LEU A 160 -3.08 -13.61 12.36
CA LEU A 160 -2.12 -12.55 12.62
C LEU A 160 -0.81 -12.83 11.90
N ILE A 161 -0.30 -11.84 11.17
CA ILE A 161 0.95 -11.95 10.41
C ILE A 161 1.92 -10.93 10.95
N ASN A 162 2.98 -11.43 11.57
CA ASN A 162 4.06 -10.66 12.14
C ASN A 162 5.22 -10.62 11.14
N LEU A 163 5.57 -9.43 10.68
CA LEU A 163 6.73 -9.15 9.84
C LEU A 163 7.92 -8.73 10.71
N THR A 164 8.96 -9.55 10.70
CA THR A 164 10.22 -9.29 11.40
C THR A 164 11.35 -9.07 10.40
N THR A 165 12.29 -8.19 10.73
CA THR A 165 13.49 -7.95 9.91
C THR A 165 14.73 -7.85 10.81
N SER A 166 15.88 -8.33 10.33
CA SER A 166 17.14 -8.25 11.09
C SER A 166 17.79 -6.85 11.07
N GLY A 167 17.18 -5.87 10.40
CA GLY A 167 17.57 -4.45 10.41
C GLY A 167 16.60 -3.61 9.56
N THR A 168 16.75 -2.28 9.57
CA THR A 168 15.97 -1.41 8.69
C THR A 168 16.40 -1.66 7.25
N ILE A 169 15.45 -2.06 6.39
CA ILE A 169 15.71 -2.31 4.98
C ILE A 169 14.83 -1.36 4.17
N ALA A 170 15.45 -0.47 3.41
CA ALA A 170 14.78 0.38 2.46
C ALA A 170 15.41 0.21 1.07
N ARG A 171 14.59 0.17 0.03
CA ARG A 171 15.03 0.05 -1.35
C ARG A 171 14.21 0.93 -2.29
N SER A 172 14.92 1.49 -3.27
CA SER A 172 14.37 2.09 -4.47
C SER A 172 15.04 1.46 -5.71
N GLY A 173 14.36 1.48 -6.87
CA GLY A 173 14.84 0.84 -8.10
C GLY A 173 14.57 -0.67 -8.16
N MET A 174 15.38 -1.39 -8.94
CA MET A 174 15.24 -2.85 -9.10
C MET A 174 15.75 -3.61 -7.87
N GLY A 175 14.98 -4.61 -7.42
CA GLY A 175 15.33 -5.44 -6.29
C GLY A 175 14.47 -6.69 -6.16
N SER A 176 14.54 -7.31 -4.99
CA SER A 176 13.76 -8.51 -4.69
C SER A 176 13.46 -8.57 -3.19
N VAL A 177 12.20 -8.82 -2.87
CA VAL A 177 11.78 -9.09 -1.49
C VAL A 177 11.89 -10.59 -1.23
N ARG A 178 12.63 -10.95 -0.18
CA ARG A 178 12.84 -12.33 0.26
C ARG A 178 12.20 -12.53 1.62
N MET A 179 11.32 -13.51 1.71
CA MET A 179 10.54 -13.80 2.91
C MET A 179 10.58 -15.29 3.22
N LYS A 180 10.61 -15.64 4.50
CA LYS A 180 10.44 -17.02 4.96
C LYS A 180 9.52 -17.09 6.17
N LEU A 181 8.85 -18.22 6.33
CA LEU A 181 8.12 -18.50 7.57
C LEU A 181 9.13 -18.88 8.66
N ALA A 182 9.15 -18.14 9.76
CA ALA A 182 10.04 -18.35 10.90
C ALA A 182 9.35 -19.13 12.03
N GLY A 183 8.05 -18.86 12.25
CA GLY A 183 7.31 -19.45 13.37
C GLY A 183 5.81 -19.45 13.14
N THR A 184 5.11 -20.29 13.89
CA THR A 184 3.66 -20.30 13.95
C THR A 184 3.21 -20.64 15.36
N GLU A 185 2.25 -19.88 15.86
CA GLU A 185 1.61 -20.07 17.16
C GLU A 185 0.10 -20.13 16.95
N THR A 186 -0.61 -20.94 17.74
CA THR A 186 -2.07 -21.01 17.70
C THR A 186 -2.61 -21.02 19.11
N GLU A 187 -3.53 -20.09 19.38
CA GLU A 187 -4.28 -19.98 20.62
C GLU A 187 -5.75 -20.27 20.31
N ILE A 188 -6.40 -21.01 21.19
CA ILE A 188 -7.80 -21.42 21.05
C ILE A 188 -8.52 -21.04 22.34
N ASP A 189 -9.66 -20.38 22.18
CA ASP A 189 -10.65 -20.14 23.23
C ASP A 189 -11.95 -20.82 22.79
N ASP A 190 -12.31 -21.90 23.48
CA ASP A 190 -13.48 -22.73 23.23
C ASP A 190 -14.48 -22.67 24.40
N SER A 191 -14.42 -21.58 25.18
CA SER A 191 -15.27 -21.40 26.37
C SER A 191 -16.76 -21.18 26.07
N GLY A 192 -17.14 -20.95 24.82
CA GLY A 192 -18.52 -20.70 24.39
C GLY A 192 -19.00 -19.28 24.72
N GLY A 193 -19.84 -18.70 23.85
CA GLY A 193 -20.40 -17.35 24.08
C GLY A 193 -19.34 -16.27 24.31
N ILE A 194 -18.27 -16.29 23.53
CA ILE A 194 -17.11 -15.40 23.63
C ILE A 194 -17.43 -14.06 22.98
N ASN A 195 -17.22 -12.97 23.71
CA ASN A 195 -17.30 -11.61 23.16
C ASN A 195 -15.92 -11.16 22.68
N VAL A 196 -15.59 -11.54 21.45
CA VAL A 196 -14.30 -11.20 20.82
C VAL A 196 -14.24 -9.71 20.57
N THR A 197 -13.27 -9.05 21.20
CA THR A 197 -13.03 -7.61 21.06
C THR A 197 -11.70 -7.39 20.37
N VAL A 198 -11.71 -6.58 19.31
CA VAL A 198 -10.52 -6.18 18.55
C VAL A 198 -10.39 -4.66 18.64
N THR A 199 -9.28 -4.18 19.18
CA THR A 199 -8.92 -2.75 19.19
C THR A 199 -7.70 -2.53 18.31
N TYR A 200 -7.81 -1.61 17.36
CA TYR A 200 -6.68 -1.17 16.54
C TYR A 200 -6.12 0.15 17.06
N THR A 201 -4.83 0.17 17.36
CA THR A 201 -4.10 1.38 17.75
C THR A 201 -3.38 1.92 16.51
N PRO A 202 -3.83 3.04 15.93
CA PRO A 202 -3.15 3.63 14.78
C PRO A 202 -1.90 4.38 15.19
N ASP A 203 -1.01 4.56 14.22
CA ASP A 203 0.06 5.55 14.27
C ASP A 203 -0.44 6.91 13.77
N ALA A 204 0.21 7.97 14.25
CA ALA A 204 -0.15 9.34 13.93
C ALA A 204 0.18 9.72 12.48
N THR A 205 1.26 9.17 11.91
CA THR A 205 1.69 9.47 10.54
C THR A 205 1.09 8.48 9.54
N ALA A 206 1.09 7.18 9.85
CA ALA A 206 0.50 6.14 9.01
C ALA A 206 -0.83 5.61 9.59
N ASN A 207 -1.90 6.39 9.44
CA ASN A 207 -3.21 6.08 10.03
C ASN A 207 -4.08 5.19 9.12
N PHE A 208 -4.08 3.89 9.41
CA PHE A 208 -4.90 2.89 8.69
C PHE A 208 -6.28 2.61 9.31
N SER A 209 -6.72 3.43 10.27
CA SER A 209 -7.95 3.16 11.04
C SER A 209 -9.18 3.01 10.16
N LYS A 210 -9.30 3.80 9.08
CA LYS A 210 -10.47 3.73 8.19
C LYS A 210 -10.50 2.48 7.34
N ALA A 211 -9.35 2.03 6.85
CA ALA A 211 -9.26 0.75 6.16
C ALA A 211 -9.66 -0.42 7.08
N TRP A 212 -9.13 -0.46 8.30
CA TRP A 212 -9.47 -1.49 9.29
C TRP A 212 -10.91 -1.40 9.76
N GLU A 213 -11.45 -0.20 9.99
CA GLU A 213 -12.87 0.02 10.33
C GLU A 213 -13.80 -0.57 9.29
N ASN A 214 -13.56 -0.27 8.01
CA ASN A 214 -14.40 -0.74 6.91
C ASN A 214 -14.34 -2.26 6.76
N TYR A 215 -13.14 -2.86 6.91
CA TYR A 215 -12.98 -4.32 6.86
C TYR A 215 -13.65 -5.03 8.03
N LEU A 216 -13.42 -4.58 9.27
CA LEU A 216 -13.94 -5.22 10.48
C LEU A 216 -15.46 -5.11 10.57
N THR A 217 -16.04 -3.97 10.18
CA THR A 217 -17.50 -3.77 10.26
C THR A 217 -18.24 -4.25 9.02
N GLY A 218 -17.62 -4.16 7.83
CA GLY A 218 -18.21 -4.56 6.56
C GLY A 218 -18.05 -6.05 6.29
N SER A 219 -16.82 -6.47 6.03
CA SER A 219 -16.52 -7.84 5.56
C SER A 219 -16.63 -8.88 6.67
N LEU A 220 -16.24 -8.53 7.90
CA LEU A 220 -16.34 -9.42 9.07
C LEU A 220 -17.62 -9.26 9.89
N GLY A 221 -18.41 -8.21 9.65
CA GLY A 221 -19.67 -7.99 10.37
C GLY A 221 -19.53 -7.69 11.87
N MET A 222 -18.36 -7.22 12.32
CA MET A 222 -18.18 -6.81 13.72
C MET A 222 -18.92 -5.49 14.01
N ASN A 223 -19.40 -5.34 15.24
CA ASN A 223 -20.04 -4.11 15.69
C ASN A 223 -19.00 -3.16 16.27
N LYS A 224 -19.00 -1.91 15.80
CA LYS A 224 -18.18 -0.85 16.40
C LYS A 224 -18.79 -0.39 17.73
N ILE A 225 -18.06 -0.58 18.82
CA ILE A 225 -18.50 -0.25 20.19
C ILE A 225 -17.81 1.00 20.76
N ALA A 226 -16.62 1.33 20.26
CA ALA A 226 -15.88 2.54 20.60
C ALA A 226 -14.96 2.96 19.43
N PRO A 227 -14.28 4.12 19.48
CA PRO A 227 -13.29 4.47 18.46
C PRO A 227 -12.23 3.40 18.33
N ASN A 228 -12.06 2.87 17.11
CA ASN A 228 -11.15 1.77 16.76
C ASN A 228 -11.33 0.46 17.54
N THR A 229 -12.46 0.27 18.23
CA THR A 229 -12.79 -0.96 18.95
C THR A 229 -14.05 -1.60 18.39
N TYR A 230 -13.92 -2.87 18.04
CA TYR A 230 -14.93 -3.66 17.35
C TYR A 230 -15.18 -4.96 18.11
N GLN A 231 -16.41 -5.44 18.10
CA GLN A 231 -16.81 -6.62 18.86
C GLN A 231 -17.73 -7.53 18.05
N ILE A 232 -17.55 -8.84 18.23
CA ILE A 232 -18.45 -9.87 17.72
C ILE A 232 -18.58 -11.01 18.75
N THR A 233 -19.75 -11.64 18.79
CA THR A 233 -19.98 -12.81 19.65
C THR A 233 -19.85 -14.09 18.83
N THR A 234 -19.13 -15.07 19.35
CA THR A 234 -18.83 -16.35 18.70
C THR A 234 -18.76 -17.45 19.75
N ASP A 235 -18.91 -18.72 19.37
CA ASP A 235 -18.72 -19.82 20.32
C ASP A 235 -17.26 -20.24 20.49
N ASN A 236 -16.46 -20.09 19.44
CA ASN A 236 -15.03 -20.42 19.45
C ASN A 236 -14.21 -19.27 18.84
N LEU A 237 -13.06 -18.97 19.44
CA LEU A 237 -12.07 -18.06 18.88
C LEU A 237 -10.76 -18.81 18.65
N ILE A 238 -10.26 -18.75 17.42
CA ILE A 238 -8.95 -19.29 17.05
C ILE A 238 -8.07 -18.14 16.59
N VAL A 239 -6.99 -17.87 17.31
CA VAL A 239 -5.99 -16.88 16.93
C VAL A 239 -4.74 -17.60 16.45
N LYS A 240 -4.41 -17.47 15.17
CA LYS A 240 -3.19 -18.04 14.57
C LYS A 240 -2.21 -16.92 14.31
N THR A 241 -1.03 -17.00 14.90
CA THR A 241 0.05 -16.03 14.66
C THR A 241 1.12 -16.66 13.79
N TYR A 242 1.49 -15.98 12.70
CA TYR A 242 2.54 -16.38 11.79
C TYR A 242 3.67 -15.38 11.86
N GLU A 243 4.88 -15.84 12.15
CA GLU A 243 6.07 -15.00 12.08
C GLU A 243 6.72 -15.18 10.71
N VAL A 244 6.75 -14.11 9.93
CA VAL A 244 7.37 -14.05 8.62
C VAL A 244 8.59 -13.14 8.69
N GLN A 245 9.76 -13.73 8.48
CA GLN A 245 11.02 -12.99 8.47
C GLN A 245 11.30 -12.44 7.07
N VAL A 246 11.42 -11.13 6.96
CA VAL A 246 11.92 -10.42 5.78
C VAL A 246 13.45 -10.44 5.82
N LEU A 247 14.05 -11.10 4.84
CA LEU A 247 15.50 -11.30 4.76
C LEU A 247 16.18 -10.19 3.95
N SER A 248 15.47 -9.65 2.96
CA SER A 248 15.89 -8.51 2.16
C SER A 248 14.70 -7.86 1.49
N VAL A 249 14.88 -6.59 1.15
CA VAL A 249 14.02 -5.77 0.27
C VAL A 249 14.92 -5.27 -0.85
#